data_AF-A0A1W0A5Y4-F1
#
_entry.id   AF-A0A1W0A5Y4-F1
#
_cell.length_a   1.000
_cell.length_b   1.000
_cell.length_c   1.000
_cell.angle_alpha   90.00
_cell.angle_beta   90.00
_cell.angle_gamma   90.00
#
_symmetry.space_group_name_H-M   'P 1'
#
loop_
_entity.id
_entity.type
_entity.pdbx_description
1 polymer ?
#
loop_
_entity_poly.entity_id
_entity_poly.type
_entity_poly.pdbx_seq_one_letter_code
_entity_poly.pdbx_strand_id
1 'polypeptide(L)'
;MMSWLSNAKQYHVAINHEQWNSGRNCGRCVEIQCIDKRCKNKGKVLGQVTDQCHECGFGGLDLTLPFFKQVTGDFTDRYQISWQFVNCPVQGGIQVCAKSGSNSNWLAAQPANTRVGVASMSINGEKSPLFSTDSNYFYMSTTSNMQLGKTRVSMTSLGGDTVTATVALTPGKCTQINQQFRQ
;
A
#
# COMPACT_ATOMS: atom_id res chain seq x y z
N MET A 1 0.82 8.62 -4.77
CA MET A 1 2.27 8.62 -4.48
C MET A 1 2.51 7.49 -3.50
N MET A 2 3.12 6.40 -3.96
CA MET A 2 3.46 5.27 -3.09
C MET A 2 4.88 5.46 -2.53
N SER A 3 5.09 5.12 -1.27
CA SER A 3 6.45 5.01 -0.70
C SER A 3 6.98 3.60 -0.96
N TRP A 4 8.07 3.50 -1.70
CA TRP A 4 8.70 2.25 -2.08
C TRP A 4 9.68 1.79 -1.00
N LEU A 5 9.66 0.51 -0.65
CA LEU A 5 10.79 -0.08 0.05
C LEU A 5 12.04 -0.08 -0.84
N SER A 6 13.22 -0.10 -0.25
CA SER A 6 14.49 -0.11 -0.98
C SER A 6 14.59 -1.31 -1.94
N ASN A 7 14.15 -2.49 -1.49
CA ASN A 7 14.11 -3.70 -2.31
C ASN A 7 12.98 -3.69 -3.35
N ALA A 8 11.88 -2.96 -3.13
CA ALA A 8 10.70 -2.99 -3.99
C ALA A 8 10.96 -2.51 -5.43
N LYS A 9 12.00 -1.69 -5.65
CA LYS A 9 12.45 -1.33 -7.00
C LYS A 9 12.73 -2.56 -7.86
N GLN A 10 13.24 -3.63 -7.25
CA GLN A 10 13.44 -4.91 -7.90
C GLN A 10 12.35 -5.91 -7.52
N TYR A 11 11.88 -5.92 -6.28
CA TYR A 11 10.96 -6.92 -5.71
C TYR A 11 9.57 -6.34 -5.48
N HIS A 12 8.91 -5.97 -6.57
CA HIS A 12 7.49 -5.64 -6.56
C HIS A 12 6.67 -6.67 -7.33
N VAL A 13 5.38 -6.67 -7.04
CA VAL A 13 4.44 -7.68 -7.51
C VAL A 13 3.09 -7.06 -7.81
N ALA A 14 2.44 -7.58 -8.84
CA ALA A 14 1.03 -7.35 -9.11
C ALA A 14 0.18 -8.51 -8.56
N ILE A 15 -0.98 -8.18 -7.97
CA ILE A 15 -1.93 -9.15 -7.40
C ILE A 15 -3.25 -9.13 -8.17
N ASN A 16 -4.04 -10.21 -8.10
CA ASN A 16 -5.34 -10.25 -8.78
C ASN A 16 -6.32 -9.19 -8.27
N HIS A 17 -7.40 -8.99 -9.03
CA HIS A 17 -8.44 -7.99 -8.76
C HIS A 17 -9.05 -8.07 -7.35
N GLU A 18 -9.48 -9.26 -6.91
CA GLU A 18 -10.12 -9.42 -5.59
C GLU A 18 -9.16 -9.06 -4.45
N GLN A 19 -7.91 -9.52 -4.57
CA GLN A 19 -6.87 -9.22 -3.58
C GLN A 19 -6.31 -7.80 -3.74
N TRP A 20 -6.46 -7.13 -4.88
CA TRP A 20 -6.12 -5.71 -5.04
C TRP A 20 -7.03 -4.81 -4.20
N ASN A 21 -8.32 -5.18 -4.11
CA ASN A 21 -9.32 -4.54 -3.25
C ASN A 21 -9.35 -3.01 -3.41
N SER A 22 -9.59 -2.54 -4.64
CA SER A 22 -9.62 -1.10 -4.97
C SER A 22 -8.34 -0.33 -4.58
N GLY A 23 -7.19 -1.01 -4.61
CA GLY A 23 -5.89 -0.47 -4.25
C GLY A 23 -5.60 -0.42 -2.75
N ARG A 24 -6.50 -0.91 -1.88
CA ARG A 24 -6.27 -0.95 -0.42
C ARG A 24 -5.04 -1.76 -0.02
N ASN A 25 -4.63 -2.69 -0.89
CA ASN A 25 -3.44 -3.50 -0.68
C ASN A 25 -2.19 -2.96 -1.39
N CYS A 26 -2.30 -1.85 -2.12
CA CYS A 26 -1.15 -1.14 -2.68
C CYS A 26 -0.20 -0.67 -1.55
N GLY A 27 1.09 -0.90 -1.74
CA GLY A 27 2.14 -0.59 -0.78
C GLY A 27 2.29 -1.61 0.36
N ARG A 28 1.38 -2.57 0.53
CA ARG A 28 1.54 -3.66 1.52
C ARG A 28 2.65 -4.60 1.07
N CYS A 29 3.27 -5.25 2.05
CA CYS A 29 4.34 -6.21 1.80
C CYS A 29 3.82 -7.63 1.77
N VAL A 30 4.46 -8.45 0.95
CA VAL A 30 4.21 -9.87 0.84
C VAL A 30 5.48 -10.65 1.09
N GLU A 31 5.34 -11.81 1.71
CA GLU A 31 6.40 -12.80 1.86
C GLU A 31 6.03 -14.01 1.00
N ILE A 32 6.87 -14.32 0.01
CA ILE A 32 6.61 -15.36 -1.00
C ILE A 32 7.62 -16.48 -0.84
N GLN A 33 7.15 -17.72 -0.92
CA GLN A 33 7.97 -18.93 -0.96
C GLN A 33 7.57 -19.77 -2.17
N CYS A 34 8.56 -20.24 -2.92
CA CYS A 34 8.34 -21.22 -3.98
C CYS A 34 8.13 -22.61 -3.37
N ILE A 35 7.02 -23.28 -3.72
CA ILE A 35 6.66 -24.62 -3.22
C ILE A 35 6.58 -25.67 -4.33
N ASP A 36 6.77 -25.25 -5.58
CA ASP A 36 6.90 -26.14 -6.74
C ASP A 36 8.10 -27.10 -6.57
N LYS A 37 7.99 -28.30 -7.14
CA LYS A 37 9.10 -29.28 -7.12
C LYS A 37 10.31 -28.80 -7.91
N ARG A 38 10.10 -27.89 -8.86
CA ARG A 38 11.14 -27.32 -9.74
C ARG A 38 11.95 -26.20 -9.08
N CYS A 39 11.49 -25.66 -7.95
CA CYS A 39 12.16 -24.52 -7.31
C CYS A 39 13.60 -24.87 -6.90
N LYS A 40 14.56 -24.08 -7.38
CA LYS A 40 15.97 -24.14 -6.93
C LYS A 40 16.16 -23.37 -5.62
N ASN A 41 15.32 -22.37 -5.39
CA ASN A 41 15.28 -21.60 -4.14
C ASN A 41 14.02 -21.97 -3.33
N LYS A 42 14.20 -22.21 -2.02
CA LYS A 42 13.08 -22.53 -1.09
C LYS A 42 12.94 -21.51 0.03
N GLY A 43 13.74 -20.44 -0.01
CA GLY A 43 13.68 -19.35 0.95
C GLY A 43 12.42 -18.50 0.78
N LYS A 44 12.07 -17.79 1.84
CA LYS A 44 11.04 -16.77 1.78
C LYS A 44 11.64 -15.45 1.32
N VAL A 45 10.95 -14.75 0.44
CA VAL A 45 11.44 -13.50 -0.16
C VAL A 45 10.39 -12.41 0.05
N LEU A 46 10.83 -11.29 0.62
CA LEU A 46 9.99 -10.12 0.86
C LEU A 46 9.89 -9.27 -0.41
N GLY A 47 8.67 -8.87 -0.76
CA GLY A 47 8.39 -7.89 -1.81
C GLY A 47 7.27 -6.94 -1.42
N GLN A 48 6.92 -6.02 -2.33
CA GLN A 48 5.87 -5.02 -2.13
C GLN A 48 4.83 -5.09 -3.26
N VAL A 49 3.56 -5.00 -2.90
CA VAL A 49 2.46 -4.92 -3.86
C VAL A 49 2.41 -3.52 -4.43
N THR A 50 2.46 -3.40 -5.76
CA THR A 50 2.47 -2.09 -6.42
C THR A 50 1.47 -1.96 -7.54
N ASP A 51 0.92 -3.08 -8.01
CA ASP A 51 0.03 -3.09 -9.17
C ASP A 51 -1.03 -4.19 -9.10
N GLN A 52 -1.95 -4.17 -10.06
CA GLN A 52 -3.01 -5.13 -10.25
C GLN A 52 -2.77 -5.95 -11.52
N CYS A 53 -2.74 -7.27 -11.37
CA CYS A 53 -2.74 -8.23 -12.48
C CYS A 53 -4.19 -8.57 -12.81
N HIS A 54 -4.68 -8.20 -14.00
CA HIS A 54 -6.10 -8.33 -14.35
C HIS A 54 -6.46 -9.76 -14.77
N GLU A 55 -5.50 -10.49 -15.30
CA GLU A 55 -5.61 -11.86 -15.79
C GLU A 55 -5.26 -12.92 -14.73
N CYS A 56 -4.72 -12.51 -13.58
CA CYS A 56 -4.35 -13.42 -12.51
C CYS A 56 -5.59 -13.95 -11.80
N GLY A 57 -5.65 -15.26 -11.58
CA GLY A 57 -6.62 -15.87 -10.66
C GLY A 57 -6.29 -15.58 -9.19
N PHE A 58 -7.21 -15.94 -8.29
CA PHE A 58 -7.01 -15.79 -6.85
C PHE A 58 -5.72 -16.48 -6.38
N GLY A 59 -4.89 -15.76 -5.61
CA GLY A 59 -3.58 -16.24 -5.15
C GLY A 59 -2.45 -16.17 -6.19
N GLY A 60 -2.76 -15.89 -7.46
CA GLY A 60 -1.78 -15.65 -8.52
C GLY A 60 -1.06 -14.31 -8.32
N LEU A 61 0.25 -14.33 -8.52
CA LEU A 61 1.15 -13.18 -8.42
C LEU A 61 1.92 -13.01 -9.74
N ASP A 62 1.98 -11.78 -10.25
CA ASP A 62 2.89 -11.43 -11.35
C ASP A 62 4.10 -10.68 -10.79
N LEU A 63 5.25 -11.34 -10.86
CA LEU A 63 6.50 -10.89 -10.25
C LEU A 63 7.38 -10.27 -11.31
N THR A 64 8.10 -9.20 -10.97
CA THR A 64 9.23 -8.75 -11.78
C THR A 64 10.25 -9.88 -11.97
N LEU A 65 10.99 -9.86 -13.08
CA LEU A 65 11.99 -10.89 -13.39
C LEU A 65 13.04 -11.10 -12.27
N PRO A 66 13.61 -10.04 -11.64
CA PRO A 66 14.54 -10.22 -10.53
C PRO A 66 13.89 -10.89 -9.32
N PHE A 67 12.63 -10.57 -9.02
CA PHE A 67 11.91 -11.15 -7.89
C PHE A 67 11.53 -12.60 -8.16
N PHE A 68 11.03 -12.89 -9.36
CA PHE A 68 10.75 -14.25 -9.82
C PHE A 68 11.99 -15.14 -9.70
N LYS A 69 13.14 -14.65 -10.19
CA LYS A 69 14.42 -15.37 -10.07
C LYS A 69 14.85 -15.58 -8.63
N GLN A 70 14.67 -14.57 -7.77
CA GLN A 70 14.99 -14.72 -6.36
C GLN A 70 14.09 -15.77 -5.68
N VAL A 71 12.80 -15.80 -5.99
CA VAL A 71 11.82 -16.74 -5.41
C VAL A 71 12.02 -18.17 -5.93
N THR A 72 12.20 -18.35 -7.23
CA THR A 72 12.18 -19.68 -7.89
C THR A 72 13.58 -20.22 -8.20
N GLY A 73 14.53 -19.34 -8.50
CA GLY A 73 15.83 -19.66 -9.09
C GLY A 73 15.84 -19.78 -10.63
N ASP A 74 14.70 -19.52 -11.28
CA ASP A 74 14.52 -19.54 -12.73
C ASP A 74 14.20 -18.15 -13.29
N PHE A 75 14.08 -18.03 -14.62
CA PHE A 75 13.93 -16.74 -15.28
C PHE A 75 12.51 -16.47 -15.82
N THR A 76 11.70 -17.52 -16.00
CA THR A 76 10.34 -17.43 -16.53
C THR A 76 9.57 -18.72 -16.18
N ASP A 77 8.33 -18.81 -16.65
CA ASP A 77 7.32 -19.85 -16.41
C ASP A 77 6.46 -19.61 -15.15
N ARG A 78 5.45 -20.46 -14.92
CA ARG A 78 4.50 -20.38 -13.81
C ARG A 78 4.84 -21.45 -12.77
N TYR A 79 5.02 -21.02 -11.52
CA TYR A 79 5.41 -21.87 -10.40
C TYR A 79 4.33 -21.87 -9.33
N GLN A 80 4.18 -23.00 -8.65
CA GLN A 80 3.40 -23.05 -7.41
C GLN A 80 4.14 -22.31 -6.29
N ILE A 81 3.42 -21.42 -5.62
CA ILE A 81 3.93 -20.58 -4.53
C ILE A 81 3.01 -20.64 -3.31
N SER A 82 3.57 -20.34 -2.14
CA SER A 82 2.84 -20.01 -0.93
C SER A 82 3.23 -18.60 -0.53
N TRP A 83 2.25 -17.76 -0.17
CA TRP A 83 2.55 -16.39 0.23
C TRP A 83 1.49 -15.82 1.18
N GLN A 84 1.88 -14.75 1.86
CA GLN A 84 1.02 -14.03 2.79
C GLN A 84 1.39 -12.54 2.80
N PHE A 85 0.45 -11.69 3.20
CA PHE A 85 0.77 -10.32 3.58
C PHE A 85 1.55 -10.30 4.89
N VAL A 86 2.58 -9.45 4.98
CA VAL A 86 3.41 -9.28 6.16
C VAL A 86 3.62 -7.82 6.50
N ASN A 87 4.12 -7.55 7.70
CA ASN A 87 4.49 -6.21 8.12
C ASN A 87 5.68 -5.70 7.29
N CYS A 88 5.54 -4.51 6.73
CA CYS A 88 6.60 -3.86 5.98
C CYS A 88 7.70 -3.33 6.92
N PRO A 89 8.98 -3.61 6.64
CA PRO A 89 10.11 -3.05 7.39
C PRO A 89 10.39 -1.59 6.96
N VAL A 90 9.37 -0.73 7.07
CA VAL A 90 9.48 0.70 6.74
C VAL A 90 10.35 1.43 7.76
N GLN A 91 11.05 2.47 7.30
CA GLN A 91 11.74 3.43 8.16
C GLN A 91 10.93 4.73 8.24
N GLY A 92 10.97 5.39 9.40
CA GLY A 92 10.18 6.59 9.65
C GLY A 92 8.68 6.31 9.89
N GLY A 93 7.93 7.40 10.06
CA GLY A 93 6.48 7.30 10.28
C GLY A 93 5.66 7.32 9.00
N ILE A 94 4.34 7.28 9.18
CA ILE A 94 3.37 7.28 8.10
C ILE A 94 3.50 8.58 7.29
N GLN A 95 3.29 8.48 5.99
CA GLN A 95 3.19 9.62 5.10
C GLN A 95 1.74 9.84 4.69
N VAL A 96 1.30 11.10 4.71
CA VAL A 96 -0.02 11.50 4.25
C VAL A 96 0.15 12.30 2.98
N CYS A 97 -0.25 11.71 1.85
CA CYS A 97 -0.04 12.26 0.52
C CYS A 97 -1.31 12.89 -0.02
N ALA A 98 -1.32 14.21 -0.21
CA ALA A 98 -2.44 14.88 -0.86
C ALA A 98 -2.36 14.71 -2.38
N LYS A 99 -3.46 14.26 -3.01
CA LYS A 99 -3.54 14.12 -4.46
C LYS A 99 -3.37 15.48 -5.14
N SER A 100 -2.68 15.50 -6.28
CA SER A 100 -2.62 16.70 -7.14
C SER A 100 -4.02 17.19 -7.48
N GLY A 101 -4.22 18.52 -7.42
CA GLY A 101 -5.53 19.15 -7.56
C GLY A 101 -6.30 19.33 -6.24
N SER A 102 -5.83 18.77 -5.12
CA SER A 102 -6.42 19.04 -3.80
C SER A 102 -6.38 20.54 -3.47
N ASN A 103 -7.40 21.04 -2.79
CA ASN A 103 -7.58 22.42 -2.37
C ASN A 103 -8.58 22.48 -1.20
N SER A 104 -8.92 23.68 -0.73
CA SER A 104 -9.83 23.86 0.42
C SER A 104 -11.23 23.26 0.21
N ASN A 105 -11.67 23.11 -1.04
CA ASN A 105 -13.01 22.62 -1.38
C ASN A 105 -13.02 21.15 -1.77
N TRP A 106 -11.86 20.56 -2.07
CA TRP A 106 -11.74 19.17 -2.48
C TRP A 106 -10.40 18.60 -2.03
N LEU A 107 -10.42 17.53 -1.23
CA LEU A 107 -9.21 16.87 -0.75
C LEU A 107 -9.35 15.36 -0.92
N ALA A 108 -8.33 14.77 -1.54
CA ALA A 108 -8.12 13.33 -1.58
C ALA A 108 -6.73 13.02 -1.01
N ALA A 109 -6.66 12.19 0.02
CA ALA A 109 -5.43 11.87 0.73
C ALA A 109 -5.15 10.37 0.72
N GLN A 110 -3.88 10.00 0.54
CA GLN A 110 -3.42 8.62 0.53
C GLN A 110 -2.42 8.39 1.65
N PRO A 111 -2.65 7.41 2.54
CA PRO A 111 -1.64 6.90 3.44
C PRO A 111 -0.53 6.19 2.65
N ALA A 112 0.72 6.50 2.96
CA ALA A 112 1.91 5.87 2.41
C ALA A 112 2.93 5.58 3.53
N ASN A 113 3.96 4.80 3.24
CA ASN A 113 5.00 4.39 4.21
C ASN A 113 4.41 3.76 5.49
N THR A 114 3.39 2.91 5.33
CA THR A 114 2.70 2.26 6.45
C THR A 114 3.33 0.89 6.71
N ARG A 115 3.48 0.53 7.98
CA ARG A 115 3.97 -0.80 8.38
C ARG A 115 2.96 -1.89 8.01
N VAL A 116 1.68 -1.57 8.08
CA VAL A 116 0.53 -2.47 7.86
C VAL A 116 -0.53 -1.76 7.02
N GLY A 117 -1.46 -2.51 6.45
CA GLY A 117 -2.53 -1.95 5.63
C GLY A 117 -3.46 -1.03 6.43
N VAL A 118 -4.06 -0.05 5.74
CA VAL A 118 -5.02 0.89 6.33
C VAL A 118 -6.45 0.44 6.05
N ALA A 119 -7.22 0.21 7.10
CA ALA A 119 -8.63 -0.16 7.00
C ALA A 119 -9.51 1.06 6.70
N SER A 120 -9.25 2.18 7.36
CA SER A 120 -10.08 3.38 7.26
C SER A 120 -9.30 4.66 7.57
N MET A 121 -9.84 5.78 7.10
CA MET A 121 -9.33 7.12 7.37
C MET A 121 -10.50 8.06 7.68
N SER A 122 -10.25 9.01 8.58
CA SER A 122 -11.08 10.19 8.78
C SER A 122 -10.25 11.47 8.61
N ILE A 123 -10.89 12.51 8.09
CA ILE A 123 -10.30 13.82 7.85
C ILE A 123 -11.16 14.84 8.60
N ASN A 124 -10.52 15.63 9.47
CA ASN A 124 -11.15 16.61 10.35
C ASN A 124 -12.30 16.05 11.21
N GLY A 125 -12.22 14.76 11.57
CA GLY A 125 -13.23 14.07 12.39
C GLY A 125 -14.30 13.36 11.57
N GLU A 126 -14.41 13.66 10.26
CA GLU A 126 -15.41 13.06 9.39
C GLU A 126 -14.87 11.82 8.67
N LYS A 127 -15.73 10.81 8.50
CA LYS A 127 -15.38 9.59 7.77
C LYS A 127 -15.02 9.94 6.33
N SER A 128 -13.85 9.50 5.88
CA SER A 128 -13.39 9.72 4.52
C SER A 128 -13.49 8.40 3.74
N PRO A 129 -14.49 8.23 2.85
CA PRO A 129 -14.57 7.04 2.01
C PRO A 129 -13.48 7.05 0.93
N LEU A 130 -13.27 5.91 0.27
CA LEU A 130 -12.43 5.88 -0.91
C LEU A 130 -13.04 6.74 -2.03
N PHE A 131 -12.19 7.49 -2.72
CA PHE A 131 -12.57 8.38 -3.82
C PHE A 131 -13.22 7.62 -4.98
N SER A 132 -12.69 6.44 -5.31
CA SER A 132 -13.26 5.54 -6.32
C SER A 132 -12.93 4.10 -5.93
N THR A 133 -13.85 3.19 -6.28
CA THR A 133 -13.66 1.73 -6.21
C THR A 133 -12.73 1.23 -7.31
N ASP A 134 -12.57 2.01 -8.38
CA ASP A 134 -11.67 1.70 -9.48
C ASP A 134 -10.31 2.33 -9.17
N SER A 135 -9.47 1.51 -8.51
CA SER A 135 -8.01 1.65 -8.37
C SER A 135 -7.45 3.06 -8.10
N ASN A 136 -7.84 3.69 -6.99
CA ASN A 136 -7.28 5.00 -6.64
C ASN A 136 -6.62 5.07 -5.26
N TYR A 137 -6.94 4.19 -4.31
CA TYR A 137 -6.39 4.22 -2.93
C TYR A 137 -6.19 5.63 -2.34
N PHE A 138 -7.18 6.50 -2.55
CA PHE A 138 -7.27 7.82 -1.95
C PHE A 138 -8.56 7.88 -1.12
N TYR A 139 -8.45 8.38 0.09
CA TYR A 139 -9.59 8.72 0.94
C TYR A 139 -9.99 10.17 0.68
N MET A 140 -11.26 10.38 0.35
CA MET A 140 -11.81 11.69 0.03
C MET A 140 -12.39 12.35 1.28
N SER A 141 -12.05 13.61 1.51
CA SER A 141 -12.72 14.40 2.53
C SER A 141 -14.17 14.65 2.15
N THR A 142 -15.06 14.56 3.14
CA THR A 142 -16.47 14.92 3.03
C THR A 142 -16.77 16.32 3.58
N THR A 143 -15.73 17.02 4.07
CA THR A 143 -15.83 18.37 4.63
C THR A 143 -15.40 19.39 3.58
N SER A 144 -16.14 20.51 3.48
CA SER A 144 -15.80 21.67 2.66
C SER A 144 -15.03 22.73 3.46
N ASN A 145 -14.47 23.74 2.77
CA ASN A 145 -13.75 24.87 3.41
C ASN A 145 -12.60 24.45 4.33
N MET A 146 -11.85 23.43 3.93
CA MET A 146 -10.73 22.89 4.69
C MET A 146 -9.50 23.80 4.64
N GLN A 147 -8.81 23.90 5.77
CA GLN A 147 -7.49 24.47 5.85
C GLN A 147 -6.43 23.36 5.69
N LEU A 148 -5.93 23.18 4.46
CA LEU A 148 -4.96 22.11 4.15
C LEU A 148 -3.73 22.15 5.07
N GLY A 149 -3.25 23.34 5.43
CA GLY A 149 -2.12 23.54 6.34
C GLY A 149 -2.35 23.06 7.78
N LYS A 150 -3.58 22.75 8.17
CA LYS A 150 -3.96 22.30 9.51
C LYS A 150 -5.04 21.20 9.43
N THR A 151 -4.74 20.15 8.68
CA THR A 151 -5.67 19.02 8.48
C THR A 151 -5.46 17.97 9.56
N ARG A 152 -6.49 17.65 10.34
CA ARG A 152 -6.45 16.52 11.27
C ARG A 152 -6.79 15.25 10.52
N VAL A 153 -5.92 14.25 10.59
CA VAL A 153 -6.15 12.93 9.99
C VAL A 153 -6.14 11.86 11.07
N SER A 154 -7.04 10.89 10.96
CA SER A 154 -7.01 9.67 11.76
C SER A 154 -7.02 8.48 10.82
N MET A 155 -6.13 7.53 11.02
CA MET A 155 -6.02 6.32 10.19
C MET A 155 -6.07 5.11 11.10
N THR A 156 -6.89 4.12 10.75
CA THR A 156 -7.00 2.84 11.48
C THR A 156 -6.37 1.75 10.64
N SER A 157 -5.47 0.96 11.21
CA SER A 157 -4.87 -0.18 10.52
C SER A 157 -5.86 -1.33 10.34
N LEU A 158 -5.48 -2.32 9.53
CA LEU A 158 -6.18 -3.61 9.46
C LEU A 158 -6.12 -4.39 10.78
N GLY A 159 -5.13 -4.14 11.64
CA GLY A 159 -4.99 -4.71 12.98
C GLY A 159 -5.82 -3.99 14.05
N GLY A 160 -6.41 -2.83 13.71
CA GLY A 160 -7.32 -2.07 14.57
C GLY A 160 -6.65 -0.96 15.40
N ASP A 161 -5.33 -0.78 15.33
CA ASP A 161 -4.67 0.36 15.97
C ASP A 161 -4.85 1.65 15.15
N THR A 162 -5.01 2.76 15.87
CA THR A 162 -5.31 4.07 15.28
C THR A 162 -4.19 5.05 15.51
N VAL A 163 -3.82 5.76 14.45
CA VAL A 163 -2.88 6.89 14.50
C VAL A 163 -3.62 8.16 14.13
N THR A 164 -3.51 9.19 14.97
CA THR A 164 -4.08 10.52 14.70
C THR A 164 -2.98 11.57 14.70
N ALA A 165 -3.00 12.48 13.72
CA ALA A 165 -2.05 13.58 13.62
C ALA A 165 -2.69 14.80 12.96
N THR A 166 -2.13 15.99 13.22
CA THR A 166 -2.45 17.20 12.45
C THR A 166 -1.29 17.47 11.50
N VAL A 167 -1.59 17.60 10.21
CA VAL A 167 -0.60 17.74 9.14
C VAL A 167 -0.87 18.97 8.29
N ALA A 168 0.21 19.59 7.82
CA ALA A 168 0.16 20.58 6.76
C ALA A 168 0.25 19.85 5.41
N LEU A 169 -0.86 19.80 4.67
CA LEU A 169 -0.94 19.14 3.37
C LEU A 169 -0.60 20.12 2.25
N THR A 170 0.19 19.66 1.30
CA THR A 170 0.44 20.37 0.03
C THR A 170 0.01 19.47 -1.12
N PRO A 171 -0.81 19.96 -2.07
CA PRO A 171 -1.26 19.15 -3.20
C PRO A 171 -0.08 18.58 -3.99
N GLY A 172 -0.15 17.30 -4.32
CA GLY A 172 0.92 16.61 -5.05
C GLY A 172 2.16 16.30 -4.21
N LYS A 173 2.11 16.46 -2.88
CA LYS A 173 3.20 16.10 -1.96
C LYS A 173 2.73 15.21 -0.82
N CYS A 174 3.69 14.57 -0.16
CA CYS A 174 3.50 13.78 1.05
C CYS A 174 4.09 14.50 2.26
N THR A 175 3.36 14.47 3.38
CA THR A 175 3.81 14.98 4.67
C THR A 175 4.00 13.81 5.63
N GLN A 176 5.20 13.66 6.18
CA GLN A 176 5.52 12.59 7.13
C GLN A 176 5.12 12.98 8.55
N ILE A 177 4.51 12.04 9.28
CA ILE A 177 4.26 12.15 10.72
C ILE A 177 5.26 11.28 11.49
N ASN A 178 5.39 11.50 12.80
CA ASN A 178 6.35 10.75 13.63
C ASN A 178 5.82 9.40 14.11
N GLN A 179 4.53 9.15 13.91
CA GLN A 179 3.85 7.93 14.33
C GLN A 179 3.85 6.87 13.24
N GLN A 180 3.82 5.61 13.66
CA GLN A 180 3.67 4.43 12.81
C GLN A 180 2.69 3.46 13.48
N PHE A 181 2.03 2.63 12.67
CA PHE A 181 1.23 1.53 13.20
C PHE A 181 2.12 0.51 13.91
N ARG A 182 1.57 -0.11 14.94
CA ARG A 182 2.25 -1.14 15.72
C ARG A 182 2.17 -2.49 15.02
N GLN A 183 0.98 -2.86 14.53
CA GLN A 183 0.65 -4.21 14.05
C GLN A 183 -0.47 -4.18 13.02
#